data_AF-A0A1Z5LDH9-F1
#
_entry.id   AF-A0A1Z5LDH9-F1
#
_cell.length_a   1.000
_cell.length_b   1.000
_cell.length_c   1.000
_cell.angle_alpha   90.00
_cell.angle_beta   90.00
_cell.angle_gamma   90.00
#
_symmetry.space_group_name_H-M   'P 1'
#
loop_
_entity.id
_entity.type
_entity.pdbx_description
1 polymer ?
#
loop_
_entity_poly.entity_id
_entity_poly.type
_entity_poly.pdbx_seq_one_letter_code
_entity_poly.pdbx_strand_id
1 'polypeptide(L)'
;MGGDCYMQLKRQTILKASQPLRQVKQLDRVVQNYKPVSDHKHNMEFEQKKKVEGKKAREDKDKVMDMLFAAFEKHQYYNIKDLEKITRQPVPYLKEILKEICTYNAKNPHKNMWELKPEYRHYKEQEATT
;
A
#
# COMPACT_ATOMS: atom_id res chain seq x y z
N MET A 1 69.54 -34.02 21.90
CA MET A 1 68.42 -34.52 21.06
C MET A 1 67.16 -33.67 21.29
N GLY A 2 67.14 -32.39 20.89
CA GLY A 2 66.00 -31.50 21.18
C GLY A 2 65.87 -30.25 20.30
N GLY A 3 66.92 -29.88 19.56
CA GLY A 3 66.89 -28.74 18.63
C GLY A 3 66.08 -28.98 17.37
N ASP A 4 66.09 -30.20 16.81
CA ASP A 4 65.45 -30.49 15.52
C ASP A 4 63.91 -30.40 15.60
N CYS A 5 63.32 -30.92 16.67
CA CYS A 5 61.87 -30.85 16.90
C CYS A 5 61.41 -29.39 17.06
N TYR A 6 62.18 -28.58 17.80
CA TYR A 6 61.88 -27.16 17.98
C TYR A 6 61.99 -26.37 16.67
N MET A 7 63.03 -26.64 15.86
CA MET A 7 63.20 -26.00 14.55
C MET A 7 62.10 -26.38 13.57
N GLN A 8 61.63 -27.64 13.61
CA GLN A 8 60.48 -28.10 12.83
C GLN A 8 59.18 -27.39 13.26
N LEU A 9 58.91 -27.30 14.56
CA LEU A 9 57.73 -26.61 15.10
C LEU A 9 57.74 -25.12 14.75
N LYS A 10 58.92 -24.47 14.87
CA LYS A 10 59.07 -23.05 14.52
C LYS A 10 58.87 -22.81 13.03
N ARG A 11 59.37 -23.70 12.17
CA ARG A 11 59.13 -23.66 10.73
C ARG A 11 57.64 -23.78 10.40
N GLN A 12 56.91 -24.71 11.02
CA GLN A 12 55.48 -24.88 10.81
C GLN A 12 54.66 -23.67 11.27
N THR A 13 54.99 -23.08 12.42
CA THR A 13 54.30 -21.88 12.92
C THR A 13 54.52 -20.67 12.01
N ILE A 14 55.74 -20.46 11.51
CA ILE A 14 56.03 -19.40 10.53
C ILE A 14 55.28 -19.65 9.22
N LEU A 15 55.30 -20.87 8.69
CA LEU A 15 54.59 -21.21 7.45
C LEU A 15 53.08 -20.99 7.58
N LYS A 16 52.48 -21.45 8.67
CA LYS A 16 51.05 -21.29 8.95
C LYS A 16 50.66 -19.81 9.13
N ALA A 17 51.50 -19.02 9.80
CA ALA A 17 51.27 -17.59 9.98
C ALA A 17 51.52 -16.78 8.69
N SER A 18 52.41 -17.26 7.81
CA SER A 18 52.70 -16.61 6.52
C SER A 18 51.63 -16.84 5.46
N GLN A 19 50.77 -17.84 5.65
CA GLN A 19 49.68 -18.11 4.71
C GLN A 19 48.52 -17.12 4.92
N PRO A 20 48.02 -16.47 3.86
CA PRO A 20 46.91 -15.53 3.98
C PRO A 20 45.60 -16.27 4.29
N LEU A 21 44.79 -15.71 5.19
CA LEU A 21 43.49 -16.28 5.58
C LEU A 21 42.48 -16.37 4.41
N ARG A 22 42.68 -15.58 3.35
CA ARG A 22 41.84 -15.56 2.16
C ARG A 22 42.73 -15.66 0.92
N GLN A 23 42.50 -16.70 0.12
CA GLN A 23 43.15 -16.90 -1.16
C GLN A 23 42.10 -16.97 -2.25
N VAL A 24 42.29 -16.21 -3.33
CA VAL A 24 41.45 -16.30 -4.52
C VAL A 24 41.74 -17.63 -5.22
N LYS A 25 40.71 -18.45 -5.41
CA LYS A 25 40.80 -19.67 -6.23
C LYS A 25 40.11 -19.38 -7.56
N GLN A 26 40.80 -19.63 -8.67
CA GLN A 26 40.17 -19.59 -9.99
C GLN A 26 39.25 -20.82 -10.12
N LEU A 27 38.06 -20.60 -10.67
CA LEU A 27 37.11 -21.67 -10.97
C LEU A 27 37.29 -22.06 -12.44
N ASP A 28 37.47 -23.35 -12.72
CA ASP A 28 37.64 -23.86 -14.08
C ASP A 28 36.39 -23.69 -14.95
N ARG A 29 35.22 -23.56 -14.31
CA ARG A 29 33.92 -23.38 -14.96
C ARG A 29 33.06 -22.38 -14.21
N VAL A 30 32.28 -21.60 -14.96
CA VAL A 30 31.35 -20.63 -14.38
C VAL A 30 30.24 -21.38 -13.62
N VAL A 31 30.13 -21.12 -12.32
CA VAL A 31 29.03 -21.64 -11.50
C VAL A 31 27.83 -20.71 -11.67
N GLN A 32 26.81 -21.17 -12.39
CA GLN A 32 25.57 -20.42 -12.61
C GLN A 32 24.70 -20.48 -11.34
N ASN A 33 24.99 -19.62 -10.36
CA ASN A 33 24.16 -19.45 -9.19
C ASN A 33 23.10 -18.37 -9.46
N TYR A 34 21.89 -18.79 -9.82
CA TYR A 34 20.75 -17.88 -9.90
C TYR A 34 20.27 -17.55 -8.49
N LYS A 35 20.65 -16.37 -7.98
CA LYS A 35 20.10 -15.85 -6.73
C LYS A 35 18.78 -15.13 -7.03
N PRO A 36 17.68 -15.46 -6.33
CA PRO A 36 16.47 -14.67 -6.48
C PRO A 36 16.77 -13.23 -6.05
N VAL A 37 16.63 -12.30 -6.98
CA VAL A 37 16.76 -10.87 -6.69
C VAL A 37 15.42 -10.45 -6.12
N SER A 38 15.40 -10.00 -4.86
CA SER A 38 14.21 -9.37 -4.29
C SER A 38 13.86 -8.17 -5.16
N ASP A 39 12.63 -8.15 -5.68
CA ASP A 39 12.14 -6.98 -6.37
C ASP A 39 12.15 -5.78 -5.41
N HIS A 40 12.43 -4.60 -5.95
CA HIS A 40 12.50 -3.38 -5.16
C HIS A 40 11.11 -3.06 -4.61
N LYS A 41 11.03 -2.56 -3.37
CA LYS A 41 9.77 -2.23 -2.69
C LYS A 41 8.87 -1.32 -3.52
N HIS A 42 9.46 -0.40 -4.29
CA HIS A 42 8.72 0.48 -5.20
C HIS A 42 7.98 -0.26 -6.32
N ASN A 43 8.60 -1.30 -6.90
CA ASN A 43 7.99 -2.08 -7.98
C ASN A 43 6.80 -2.87 -7.44
N MET A 44 6.97 -3.52 -6.29
CA MET A 44 5.90 -4.21 -5.59
C MET A 44 4.72 -3.28 -5.26
N GLU A 45 4.99 -2.07 -4.76
CA GLU A 45 3.94 -1.08 -4.45
C GLU A 45 3.25 -0.57 -5.72
N PHE A 46 4.00 -0.33 -6.81
CA PHE A 46 3.44 0.09 -8.09
C PHE A 46 2.51 -0.97 -8.68
N GLU A 47 2.91 -2.24 -8.67
CA GLU A 47 2.06 -3.33 -9.12
C GLU A 47 0.79 -3.48 -8.29
N GLN A 48 0.91 -3.35 -6.96
CA GLN A 48 -0.24 -3.38 -6.06
C GLN A 48 -1.21 -2.22 -6.34
N LYS A 49 -0.69 -0.98 -6.48
CA LYS A 49 -1.52 0.19 -6.82
C LYS A 49 -2.24 0.00 -8.14
N LYS A 50 -1.55 -0.49 -9.18
CA LYS A 50 -2.14 -0.75 -10.49
C LYS A 50 -3.27 -1.79 -10.43
N LYS A 51 -3.14 -2.82 -9.58
CA LYS A 51 -4.17 -3.84 -9.37
C LYS A 51 -5.37 -3.31 -8.59
N VAL A 52 -5.14 -2.49 -7.55
CA VAL A 52 -6.19 -2.03 -6.63
C VAL A 52 -6.98 -0.85 -7.20
N GLU A 53 -6.31 0.10 -7.84
CA GLU A 53 -6.92 1.38 -8.21
C GLU A 53 -7.91 1.24 -9.37
N GLY A 54 -7.79 0.16 -10.18
CA GLY A 54 -8.69 -0.13 -11.29
C GLY A 54 -8.77 1.01 -12.31
N LYS A 55 -9.52 0.83 -13.39
CA LYS A 55 -9.93 1.99 -14.20
C LYS A 55 -11.16 2.58 -13.50
N LYS A 56 -11.04 3.79 -12.95
CA LYS A 56 -12.17 4.59 -12.46
C LYS A 56 -13.08 4.96 -13.64
N ALA A 57 -13.85 4.00 -14.14
CA ALA A 57 -14.88 4.25 -15.12
C ALA A 57 -16.06 4.93 -14.42
N ARG A 58 -16.72 5.86 -15.12
CA ARG A 58 -17.96 6.45 -14.63
C ARG A 58 -19.00 5.33 -14.54
N GLU A 59 -19.51 5.09 -13.34
CA GLU A 59 -20.66 4.21 -13.14
C GLU A 59 -21.97 4.98 -13.36
N ASP A 60 -23.08 4.23 -13.43
CA ASP A 60 -24.42 4.81 -13.54
C ASP A 60 -24.73 5.71 -12.34
N LYS A 61 -25.38 6.84 -12.62
CA LYS A 61 -25.71 7.85 -11.60
C LYS A 61 -26.48 7.26 -10.42
N ASP A 62 -27.45 6.38 -10.70
CA ASP A 62 -28.31 5.77 -9.67
C ASP A 62 -27.51 4.88 -8.73
N LYS A 63 -26.60 4.04 -9.26
CA LYS A 63 -25.71 3.19 -8.45
C LYS A 63 -24.79 4.02 -7.55
N VAL A 64 -24.27 5.13 -8.08
CA VAL A 64 -23.42 6.04 -7.30
C VAL A 64 -24.23 6.72 -6.19
N MET A 65 -25.49 7.09 -6.45
CA MET A 65 -26.37 7.62 -5.41
C MET A 65 -26.64 6.59 -4.31
N ASP A 66 -26.95 5.34 -4.65
CA ASP A 66 -27.16 4.27 -3.67
C ASP A 66 -25.92 4.05 -2.78
N MET A 67 -24.73 4.02 -3.39
CA MET A 67 -23.46 3.94 -2.65
C MET A 67 -23.22 5.14 -1.73
N LEU A 68 -23.59 6.35 -2.17
CA LEU A 68 -23.49 7.55 -1.36
C LEU A 68 -24.46 7.49 -0.17
N PHE A 69 -25.71 7.10 -0.36
CA PHE A 69 -26.68 6.94 0.72
C PHE A 69 -26.21 5.90 1.75
N ALA A 70 -25.69 4.75 1.31
CA ALA A 70 -25.13 3.73 2.19
C ALA A 70 -23.87 4.21 2.95
N ALA A 71 -23.08 5.12 2.37
CA ALA A 71 -21.98 5.76 3.07
C ALA A 71 -22.52 6.72 4.15
N PHE A 72 -23.45 7.60 3.78
CA PHE A 72 -24.04 8.59 4.70
C PHE A 72 -24.85 7.98 5.86
N GLU A 73 -25.34 6.75 5.70
CA GLU A 73 -25.93 5.97 6.79
C GLU A 73 -24.92 5.66 7.91
N LYS A 74 -23.64 5.45 7.58
CA LYS A 74 -22.57 5.19 8.55
C LYS A 74 -22.04 6.45 9.21
N HIS A 75 -21.99 7.55 8.45
CA HIS A 75 -21.48 8.82 8.96
C HIS A 75 -22.16 10.01 8.28
N GLN A 76 -22.61 10.97 9.07
CA GLN A 76 -23.37 12.12 8.58
C GLN A 76 -22.57 13.06 7.66
N TYR A 77 -21.25 13.18 7.88
CA TYR A 77 -20.41 14.19 7.24
C TYR A 77 -19.20 13.57 6.55
N TYR A 78 -19.09 13.68 5.23
CA TYR A 78 -17.94 13.14 4.51
C TYR A 78 -17.11 14.22 3.81
N ASN A 79 -15.79 14.01 3.76
CA ASN A 79 -14.92 14.75 2.87
C ASN A 79 -15.01 14.18 1.45
N ILE A 80 -14.87 15.04 0.44
CA ILE A 80 -14.86 14.62 -0.98
C ILE A 80 -13.79 13.55 -1.26
N LYS A 81 -12.65 13.59 -0.57
CA LYS A 81 -11.56 12.60 -0.72
C LYS A 81 -11.97 11.21 -0.23
N ASP A 82 -12.83 11.13 0.79
CA ASP A 82 -13.27 9.86 1.34
C ASP A 82 -14.38 9.26 0.47
N LEU A 83 -15.28 10.11 -0.05
CA LEU A 83 -16.28 9.71 -1.04
C LEU A 83 -15.64 9.19 -2.34
N GLU A 84 -14.54 9.82 -2.79
CA GLU A 84 -13.75 9.32 -3.92
C GLU A 84 -13.20 7.90 -3.65
N LYS A 85 -12.69 7.64 -2.45
CA LYS A 85 -12.14 6.32 -2.10
C LYS A 85 -13.23 5.25 -2.00
N ILE A 86 -14.39 5.60 -1.44
CA ILE A 86 -15.52 4.68 -1.24
C ILE A 86 -16.14 4.32 -2.60
N THR A 87 -16.47 5.33 -3.41
CA THR A 87 -17.19 5.14 -4.69
C THR A 87 -16.26 4.82 -5.86
N ARG A 88 -14.95 5.09 -5.73
CA ARG A 88 -13.95 5.02 -6.81
C ARG A 88 -14.31 5.83 -8.05
N GLN A 89 -15.15 6.86 -7.89
CA GLN A 89 -15.59 7.75 -8.98
C GLN A 89 -14.72 9.00 -9.07
N PRO A 90 -14.55 9.59 -10.26
CA PRO A 90 -13.78 10.82 -10.42
C PRO A 90 -14.45 12.02 -9.73
N VAL A 91 -13.65 12.85 -9.06
CA VAL A 91 -14.12 14.01 -8.26
C VAL A 91 -15.06 14.97 -9.02
N PRO A 92 -14.85 15.30 -10.30
CA PRO A 92 -15.78 16.15 -11.05
C PRO A 92 -17.19 15.55 -11.11
N TYR A 93 -17.29 14.24 -11.37
CA TYR A 93 -18.57 13.54 -11.49
C TYR A 93 -19.28 13.43 -10.13
N LEU A 94 -18.53 13.11 -9.08
CA LEU A 94 -19.05 13.13 -7.71
C LEU A 94 -19.61 14.50 -7.33
N LYS A 95 -18.92 15.59 -7.69
CA LYS A 95 -19.39 16.95 -7.39
C LYS A 95 -20.70 17.31 -8.12
N GLU A 96 -20.94 16.77 -9.31
CA GLU A 96 -22.22 16.96 -10.02
C GLU A 96 -23.36 16.31 -9.22
N ILE A 97 -23.19 15.05 -8.84
CA ILE A 97 -24.19 14.29 -8.06
C ILE A 97 -24.39 14.92 -6.67
N LEU A 98 -23.32 15.23 -5.96
CA LEU A 98 -23.38 15.83 -4.62
C LEU A 98 -24.07 17.20 -4.60
N LYS A 99 -23.98 17.99 -5.67
CA LYS A 99 -24.72 19.27 -5.76
C LYS A 99 -26.23 19.07 -5.81
N GLU A 100 -26.70 17.95 -6.33
CA GLU A 100 -28.13 17.65 -6.43
C GLU A 100 -28.69 17.20 -5.07
N ILE A 101 -28.01 16.27 -4.39
CA ILE A 101 -28.54 15.57 -3.20
C ILE A 101 -27.92 16.00 -1.85
N CYS A 102 -26.75 16.65 -1.85
CA CYS A 102 -26.02 17.03 -0.64
C CYS A 102 -25.93 18.56 -0.46
N THR A 103 -25.65 18.98 0.76
CA THR A 103 -25.24 20.36 1.11
C THR A 103 -23.75 20.40 1.42
N TYR A 104 -23.10 21.47 0.96
CA TYR A 104 -21.69 21.72 1.25
C TYR A 104 -21.55 22.58 2.49
N ASN A 105 -20.89 22.07 3.52
CA ASN A 105 -20.66 22.83 4.75
C ASN A 105 -19.37 23.66 4.64
N ALA A 106 -19.53 24.97 4.54
CA ALA A 106 -18.41 25.93 4.50
C ALA A 106 -17.97 26.41 5.89
N LYS A 107 -18.72 26.09 6.95
CA LYS A 107 -18.49 26.59 8.32
C LYS A 107 -17.83 25.50 9.17
N ASN A 108 -17.03 25.92 10.15
CA ASN A 108 -16.56 25.01 11.20
C ASN A 108 -17.76 24.57 12.05
N PRO A 109 -17.79 23.36 12.63
CA PRO A 109 -16.70 22.37 12.77
C PRO A 109 -16.49 21.41 11.58
N HIS A 110 -17.45 21.30 10.65
CA HIS A 110 -17.41 20.36 9.51
C HIS A 110 -17.03 21.04 8.19
N LYS A 111 -16.04 21.94 8.23
CA LYS A 111 -15.63 22.73 7.07
C LYS A 111 -15.13 21.82 5.94
N ASN A 112 -15.61 22.09 4.72
CA ASN A 112 -15.32 21.33 3.51
C ASN A 112 -15.90 19.90 3.49
N MET A 113 -16.86 19.61 4.36
CA MET A 113 -17.59 18.34 4.36
C MET A 113 -18.92 18.47 3.62
N TRP A 114 -19.36 17.36 3.04
CA TRP A 114 -20.68 17.18 2.47
C TRP A 114 -21.56 16.47 3.48
N GLU A 115 -22.80 16.90 3.59
CA GLU A 115 -23.86 16.20 4.31
C GLU A 115 -25.06 16.02 3.39
N LEU A 116 -25.87 15.01 3.63
CA LEU A 116 -27.08 14.77 2.87
C LEU A 116 -28.11 15.87 3.17
N LYS A 117 -28.84 16.36 2.16
CA LYS A 117 -29.97 17.28 2.40
C LYS A 117 -30.99 16.60 3.32
N PRO A 118 -31.67 17.36 4.20
CA PRO A 118 -32.68 16.80 5.11
C PRO A 118 -33.82 16.10 4.36
N GLU A 119 -34.13 16.51 3.13
CA GLU A 119 -35.15 15.90 2.27
C GLU A 119 -34.82 14.45 1.88
N TYR A 120 -33.53 14.12 1.69
CA TYR A 120 -33.08 12.78 1.34
C TYR A 120 -32.62 11.98 2.55
N ARG A 121 -32.71 12.59 3.74
CA ARG A 121 -32.37 11.98 5.01
C ARG A 121 -33.54 11.10 5.45
N HIS A 122 -33.94 10.18 4.57
CA HIS A 122 -34.82 9.08 4.94
C HIS A 122 -34.00 8.17 5.86
N TYR A 123 -33.90 8.56 7.13
CA TYR A 123 -33.81 7.54 8.17
C TYR A 123 -34.95 6.60 7.85
N LYS A 124 -34.62 5.34 7.55
CA LYS A 124 -35.63 4.31 7.72
C LYS A 124 -36.15 4.54 9.14
N GLU A 125 -37.39 5.01 9.27
CA GLU A 125 -38.18 4.59 10.40
C GLU A 125 -38.07 3.08 10.32
N GLN A 126 -37.22 2.51 11.17
CA GLN A 126 -37.25 1.09 11.39
C GLN A 126 -38.68 0.89 11.87
N GLU A 127 -39.51 0.33 11.00
CA GLU A 127 -40.74 -0.32 11.40
C GLU A 127 -40.31 -1.31 12.48
N ALA A 128 -40.45 -0.89 13.74
CA ALA A 128 -40.49 -1.77 14.87
C ALA A 128 -41.78 -2.58 14.71
N THR A 129 -41.75 -3.57 13.82
CA THR A 129 -42.78 -4.58 13.75
C THR A 129 -42.73 -5.36 15.06
N THR A 130 -43.80 -5.16 15.82
CA THR A 130 -44.24 -5.87 17.02
C THR A 130 -44.08 -7.39 16.91
#